data_AF-A0A8B5WRD7-F1
#
_entry.id   AF-A0A8B5WRD7-F1
#
_cell.length_a   1.000
_cell.length_b   1.000
_cell.length_c   1.000
_cell.angle_alpha   90.00
_cell.angle_beta   90.00
_cell.angle_gamma   90.00
#
_symmetry.space_group_name_H-M   'P 1'
#
loop_
_entity.id
_entity.type
_entity.pdbx_description
1 polymer ?
#
loop_
_entity_poly.entity_id
_entity_poly.type
_entity_poly.pdbx_seq_one_letter_code
_entity_poly.pdbx_strand_id
1 'polypeptide(L)'
;MISVDNRDSTRPDPPVHVRPKERGRPRRRPVEQVLAEILQTVFADRPGPLVIAIGGPGGTGKSTFADRLAQRLGDAAILRLDDYKTARAARRQAGLFGPHPAANQMDRIAAHLADLRLGQPFDKPVYDPALGDAGRTETYAPARFNLVEGEVATYPAFRALTDFAVFLDAHWRTQLATRLSRDIDRRAYSLDRAVATFLHSNLREFSAHGAASKHWADVHLFRHDDGRLELEAVSPALYQQTRHLLHEEVEVIELAGLIVPLLTPFGEDGKIARRALVEHLDGLAAAGVRRVLAGGTTGEFFAMTPAERLEVLKLTLEYFPGLVLFQAGGGPLPEALRLARQAQELGADGILCLPPSYYADAPTAGLVAYLRAVAAAVEIPLILYNFPRHTRNALTPAILAQVAHAGLKDSAGNLALLAATPCYFIGDDARLHRALRMGARGFVSAAANAAPALYVALEQAAQAQCWREVARLQVRIRRLLARLTQPEIAALKYGVRASIQDYPIAVRPPLAPLPLEPGAVLVELFRAAGRDPFEAGARRHGDP
;
A
#
# COMPACT_ATOMS: atom_id res chain seq x y z
N MET A 1 19.66 15.73 -28.99
CA MET A 1 18.69 14.68 -29.39
C MET A 1 18.70 13.61 -28.33
N ILE A 2 17.78 13.68 -27.37
CA ILE A 2 17.56 12.62 -26.40
C ILE A 2 16.32 11.89 -26.88
N SER A 3 16.45 10.58 -27.08
CA SER A 3 15.39 9.64 -27.41
C SER A 3 14.15 9.93 -26.55
N VAL A 4 13.06 10.33 -27.19
CA VAL A 4 11.71 10.20 -26.60
C VAL A 4 11.45 8.71 -26.66
N ASP A 5 11.96 8.02 -25.65
CA ASP A 5 11.94 6.58 -25.60
C ASP A 5 10.50 6.13 -25.66
N ASN A 6 10.29 5.15 -26.54
CA ASN A 6 9.06 4.45 -26.79
C ASN A 6 8.66 3.84 -25.44
N ARG A 7 7.84 4.55 -24.64
CA ARG A 7 7.28 4.00 -23.40
C ARG A 7 6.30 2.93 -23.84
N ASP A 8 6.88 1.75 -24.07
CA ASP A 8 6.20 0.53 -24.39
C ASP A 8 5.11 0.31 -23.33
N SER A 9 4.05 -0.38 -23.75
CA SER A 9 2.90 -0.77 -22.93
C SER A 9 3.25 -1.66 -21.71
N THR A 10 4.54 -1.85 -21.44
CA THR A 10 5.11 -2.54 -20.29
C THR A 10 4.81 -1.80 -19.00
N ARG A 11 4.51 -2.57 -17.96
CA ARG A 11 4.10 -2.07 -16.65
C ARG A 11 5.24 -1.30 -15.97
N PRO A 12 4.97 -0.15 -15.30
CA PRO A 12 5.97 0.61 -14.57
C PRO A 12 6.55 -0.17 -13.38
N ASP A 13 7.82 0.11 -13.07
CA ASP A 13 8.53 -0.41 -11.90
C ASP A 13 7.76 -0.13 -10.60
N PRO A 14 7.92 -0.98 -9.55
CA PRO A 14 7.35 -0.71 -8.24
C PRO A 14 7.75 0.69 -7.73
N PRO A 15 6.82 1.44 -7.14
CA PRO A 15 7.11 2.80 -6.71
C PRO A 15 8.07 2.81 -5.52
N VAL A 16 8.86 3.88 -5.40
CA VAL A 16 9.65 4.16 -4.21
C VAL A 16 8.69 4.71 -3.15
N HIS A 17 8.31 3.86 -2.20
CA HIS A 17 7.51 4.26 -1.06
C HIS A 17 8.33 5.16 -0.14
N VAL A 18 7.71 6.24 0.30
CA VAL A 18 8.34 7.25 1.14
C VAL A 18 7.45 7.54 2.35
N ARG A 19 8.07 8.01 3.42
CA ARG A 19 7.37 8.56 4.56
C ARG A 19 7.95 9.90 4.96
N PRO A 20 7.16 10.77 5.58
CA PRO A 20 7.68 12.06 6.00
C PRO A 20 8.69 11.96 7.15
N LYS A 21 9.76 12.77 7.12
CA LYS A 21 10.80 12.77 8.18
C LYS A 21 10.29 13.29 9.52
N GLU A 22 10.42 12.51 10.60
CA GLU A 22 9.88 12.84 11.94
C GLU A 22 10.65 13.94 12.71
N ARG A 23 11.82 14.40 12.24
CA ARG A 23 12.70 15.29 13.04
C ARG A 23 12.37 16.79 12.91
N GLY A 24 11.84 17.37 14.00
CA GLY A 24 12.30 18.62 14.64
C GLY A 24 12.47 19.92 13.84
N ARG A 25 11.98 20.04 12.60
CA ARG A 25 12.10 21.28 11.79
C ARG A 25 10.81 22.12 11.80
N PRO A 26 10.92 23.47 11.70
CA PRO A 26 9.76 24.36 11.69
C PRO A 26 9.06 24.28 10.32
N ARG A 27 7.76 23.93 10.32
CA ARG A 27 6.80 23.90 9.19
C ARG A 27 7.32 23.24 7.90
N ARG A 28 6.94 21.98 7.69
CA ARG A 28 7.03 21.30 6.38
C ARG A 28 6.38 22.13 5.28
N ARG A 29 6.99 22.10 4.09
CA ARG A 29 6.41 22.74 2.90
C ARG A 29 5.13 22.00 2.51
N PRO A 30 4.08 22.71 2.05
CA PRO A 30 2.90 22.05 1.49
C PRO A 30 3.28 21.19 0.28
N VAL A 31 2.65 20.02 0.13
CA VAL A 31 3.06 19.06 -0.91
C VAL A 31 2.95 19.64 -2.32
N GLU A 32 1.96 20.52 -2.57
CA GLU A 32 1.76 21.10 -3.89
C GLU A 32 2.89 22.10 -4.24
N GLN A 33 3.65 22.59 -3.25
CA GLN A 33 4.86 23.40 -3.47
C GLN A 33 6.01 22.51 -3.92
N VAL A 34 6.22 21.40 -3.22
CA VAL A 34 7.22 20.40 -3.59
C VAL A 34 6.96 19.86 -5.01
N LEU A 35 5.69 19.58 -5.35
CA LEU A 35 5.33 19.15 -6.71
C LEU A 35 5.54 20.24 -7.76
N ALA A 36 5.26 21.51 -7.47
CA ALA A 36 5.53 22.59 -8.42
C ALA A 36 7.03 22.69 -8.73
N GLU A 37 7.88 22.63 -7.71
CA GLU A 37 9.34 22.62 -7.86
C GLU A 37 9.82 21.38 -8.66
N ILE A 38 9.24 20.20 -8.39
CA ILE A 38 9.51 18.98 -9.15
C ILE A 38 9.16 19.16 -10.62
N LEU A 39 7.95 19.62 -10.94
CA LEU A 39 7.49 19.79 -12.33
C LEU A 39 8.35 20.82 -13.08
N GLN A 40 8.69 21.93 -12.44
CA GLN A 40 9.57 22.95 -13.01
C GLN A 40 10.99 22.42 -13.25
N THR A 41 11.51 21.59 -12.34
CA THR A 41 12.84 20.98 -12.47
C THR A 41 12.88 19.88 -13.53
N VAL A 42 11.92 18.96 -13.51
CA VAL A 42 11.87 17.80 -14.42
C VAL A 42 11.65 18.24 -15.86
N PHE A 43 10.86 19.30 -16.08
CA PHE A 43 10.52 19.80 -17.41
C PHE A 43 11.15 21.16 -17.73
N ALA A 44 12.26 21.51 -17.08
CA ALA A 44 12.98 22.76 -17.34
C ALA A 44 13.36 22.91 -18.83
N ASP A 45 13.87 21.82 -19.42
CA ASP A 45 14.39 21.78 -20.79
C ASP A 45 13.35 21.41 -21.87
N ARG A 46 12.08 21.24 -21.48
CA ARG A 46 10.98 20.94 -22.42
C ARG A 46 10.12 22.19 -22.64
N PRO A 47 10.38 22.96 -23.71
CA PRO A 47 9.50 24.07 -24.09
C PRO A 47 8.21 23.52 -24.69
N GLY A 48 7.07 24.13 -24.35
CA GLY A 48 5.75 23.76 -24.85
C GLY A 48 4.77 23.30 -23.77
N PRO A 49 3.54 22.95 -24.17
CA PRO A 49 2.50 22.49 -23.25
C PRO A 49 2.82 21.11 -22.68
N LEU A 50 2.62 20.97 -21.37
CA LEU A 50 2.76 19.74 -20.62
C LEU A 50 1.39 19.31 -20.11
N VAL A 51 1.12 18.02 -20.17
CA VAL A 51 -0.14 17.44 -19.68
C VAL A 51 0.11 16.72 -18.35
N ILE A 52 -0.48 17.24 -17.29
CA ILE A 52 -0.33 16.73 -15.91
C ILE A 52 -1.66 16.11 -15.46
N ALA A 53 -1.74 14.79 -15.43
CA ALA A 53 -2.93 14.08 -14.98
C ALA A 53 -3.03 14.06 -13.45
N ILE A 54 -4.21 14.35 -12.91
CA ILE A 54 -4.52 14.32 -11.48
C ILE A 54 -5.76 13.44 -11.28
N GLY A 55 -5.53 12.19 -10.89
CA GLY A 55 -6.54 11.15 -10.75
C GLY A 55 -6.73 10.67 -9.32
N GLY A 56 -7.68 9.76 -9.12
CA GLY A 56 -8.02 9.21 -7.81
C GLY A 56 -9.53 9.21 -7.51
N PRO A 57 -9.97 8.54 -6.44
CA PRO A 57 -11.39 8.38 -6.14
C PRO A 57 -12.10 9.71 -5.82
N GLY A 58 -13.41 9.75 -5.99
CA GLY A 58 -14.21 10.94 -5.67
C GLY A 58 -14.12 11.30 -4.19
N GLY A 59 -13.99 12.59 -3.85
CA GLY A 59 -13.92 13.04 -2.45
C GLY A 59 -12.49 13.10 -1.86
N THR A 60 -11.46 12.78 -2.63
CA THR A 60 -10.06 12.90 -2.17
C THR A 60 -9.49 14.33 -2.23
N GLY A 61 -10.24 15.32 -2.74
CA GLY A 61 -9.80 16.71 -2.79
C GLY A 61 -9.00 17.11 -4.03
N LYS A 62 -9.04 16.30 -5.10
CA LYS A 62 -8.34 16.52 -6.37
C LYS A 62 -8.47 17.93 -6.94
N SER A 63 -9.69 18.46 -7.07
CA SER A 63 -9.90 19.80 -7.62
C SER A 63 -9.21 20.88 -6.77
N THR A 64 -9.27 20.76 -5.43
CA THR A 64 -8.58 21.69 -4.52
C THR A 64 -7.06 21.58 -4.62
N PHE A 65 -6.53 20.36 -4.75
CA PHE A 65 -5.10 20.14 -5.02
C PHE A 65 -4.68 20.76 -6.37
N ALA A 66 -5.45 20.53 -7.44
CA ALA A 66 -5.18 21.08 -8.76
C ALA A 66 -5.20 22.61 -8.77
N ASP A 67 -6.19 23.25 -8.13
CA ASP A 67 -6.27 24.70 -8.01
C ASP A 67 -5.04 25.28 -7.29
N ARG A 68 -4.61 24.66 -6.18
CA ARG A 68 -3.42 25.08 -5.42
C ARG A 68 -2.12 24.85 -6.19
N LEU A 69 -2.02 23.75 -6.92
CA LEU A 69 -0.86 23.45 -7.76
C LEU A 69 -0.76 24.45 -8.92
N ALA A 70 -1.87 24.76 -9.59
CA ALA A 70 -1.93 25.75 -10.67
C ALA A 70 -1.46 27.13 -10.19
N GLN A 71 -1.92 27.58 -9.01
CA GLN A 71 -1.48 28.84 -8.41
C GLN A 71 0.03 28.91 -8.18
N ARG A 72 0.66 27.78 -7.84
CA ARG A 72 2.12 27.71 -7.60
C ARG A 72 2.94 27.61 -8.88
N LEU A 73 2.38 27.01 -9.93
CA LEU A 73 3.02 26.92 -11.25
C LEU A 73 2.97 28.24 -12.02
N GLY A 74 1.94 29.06 -11.80
CA GLY A 74 1.76 30.39 -12.41
C GLY A 74 1.29 30.36 -13.87
N ASP A 75 1.93 29.55 -14.71
CA ASP A 75 1.57 29.34 -16.13
C ASP A 75 0.82 28.01 -16.29
N ALA A 76 -0.38 27.95 -15.71
CA ALA A 76 -1.16 26.73 -15.65
C ALA A 76 -2.64 26.94 -16.00
N ALA A 77 -3.22 25.96 -16.67
CA ALA A 77 -4.65 25.87 -16.97
C ALA A 77 -5.21 24.53 -16.48
N ILE A 78 -6.48 24.49 -16.09
CA ILE A 78 -7.11 23.28 -15.50
C ILE A 78 -8.21 22.77 -16.44
N LEU A 79 -8.03 21.54 -16.95
CA LEU A 79 -9.05 20.81 -17.70
C LEU A 79 -9.79 19.85 -16.76
N ARG A 80 -11.08 20.11 -16.48
CA ARG A 80 -11.89 19.28 -15.59
C ARG A 80 -12.61 18.19 -16.38
N LEU A 81 -12.28 16.94 -16.14
CA LEU A 81 -12.88 15.80 -16.84
C LEU A 81 -14.34 15.53 -16.44
N ASP A 82 -14.81 16.15 -15.36
CA ASP A 82 -16.23 16.15 -15.00
C ASP A 82 -17.13 16.72 -16.12
N ASP A 83 -16.58 17.58 -16.98
CA ASP A 83 -17.26 18.12 -18.16
C ASP A 83 -17.48 17.08 -19.27
N TYR A 84 -16.71 15.99 -19.27
CA TYR A 84 -16.73 14.96 -20.31
C TYR A 84 -17.64 13.78 -19.96
N LYS A 85 -18.48 13.91 -18.94
CA LYS A 85 -19.44 12.86 -18.58
C LYS A 85 -20.47 12.66 -19.68
N THR A 86 -20.87 11.41 -19.92
CA THR A 86 -22.00 11.10 -20.78
C THR A 86 -23.32 11.56 -20.13
N ALA A 87 -24.37 11.72 -20.94
CA ALA A 87 -25.67 12.20 -20.48
C ALA A 87 -26.16 11.41 -19.25
N ARG A 88 -26.64 12.13 -18.24
CA ARG A 88 -27.07 11.53 -16.96
C ARG A 88 -28.18 10.50 -17.15
N ALA A 89 -29.10 10.73 -18.09
CA ALA A 89 -30.18 9.80 -18.40
C ALA A 89 -29.63 8.44 -18.86
N ALA A 90 -28.70 8.44 -19.83
CA ALA A 90 -28.07 7.23 -20.34
C ALA A 90 -27.29 6.49 -19.24
N ARG A 91 -26.53 7.21 -18.41
CA ARG A 91 -25.81 6.60 -17.28
C ARG A 91 -26.75 5.98 -16.25
N ARG A 92 -27.85 6.64 -15.90
CA ARG A 92 -28.84 6.09 -14.97
C ARG A 92 -29.50 4.83 -15.52
N GLN A 93 -29.82 4.80 -16.81
CA GLN A 93 -30.39 3.61 -17.47
C GLN A 93 -29.40 2.44 -17.47
N ALA A 94 -28.12 2.70 -17.68
CA ALA A 94 -27.07 1.69 -17.69
C ALA A 94 -26.50 1.36 -16.29
N GLY A 95 -26.94 2.05 -15.23
CA GLY A 95 -26.43 1.86 -13.87
C GLY A 95 -24.97 2.27 -13.67
N LEU A 96 -24.47 3.22 -14.48
CA LEU A 96 -23.07 3.65 -14.50
C LEU A 96 -22.82 4.88 -13.63
N PHE A 97 -21.69 4.92 -12.93
CA PHE A 97 -21.21 6.04 -12.13
C PHE A 97 -19.93 6.64 -12.72
N GLY A 98 -19.43 7.72 -12.11
CA GLY A 98 -18.33 8.54 -12.65
C GLY A 98 -17.06 7.77 -13.01
N PRO A 99 -16.60 6.80 -12.20
CA PRO A 99 -15.37 6.07 -12.49
C PRO A 99 -15.45 5.07 -13.64
N HIS A 100 -16.65 4.62 -14.05
CA HIS A 100 -16.76 3.70 -15.17
C HIS A 100 -16.33 4.37 -16.48
N PRO A 101 -15.46 3.77 -17.32
CA PRO A 101 -15.03 4.38 -18.59
C PRO A 101 -16.20 4.80 -19.49
N ALA A 102 -17.22 3.95 -19.66
CA ALA A 102 -18.42 4.27 -20.45
C ALA A 102 -19.31 5.39 -19.88
N ALA A 103 -19.07 5.86 -18.64
CA ALA A 103 -19.70 7.05 -18.10
C ALA A 103 -19.05 8.36 -18.57
N ASN A 104 -17.96 8.26 -19.33
CA ASN A 104 -17.13 9.36 -19.79
C ASN A 104 -16.92 9.26 -21.30
N GLN A 105 -16.75 10.41 -21.96
CA GLN A 105 -16.44 10.50 -23.38
C GLN A 105 -14.93 10.23 -23.61
N MET A 106 -14.48 9.00 -23.33
CA MET A 106 -13.05 8.63 -23.29
C MET A 106 -12.30 8.98 -24.58
N ASP A 107 -12.89 8.73 -25.75
CA ASP A 107 -12.27 9.03 -27.04
C ASP A 107 -12.11 10.54 -27.26
N ARG A 108 -13.10 11.33 -26.86
CA ARG A 108 -13.04 12.80 -26.94
C ARG A 108 -12.01 13.37 -25.96
N ILE A 109 -11.89 12.78 -24.76
CA ILE A 109 -10.82 13.13 -23.82
C ILE A 109 -9.48 12.86 -24.49
N ALA A 110 -9.26 11.65 -25.02
CA ALA A 110 -8.00 11.30 -25.68
C ALA A 110 -7.65 12.24 -26.85
N ALA A 111 -8.63 12.57 -27.70
CA ALA A 111 -8.44 13.52 -28.79
C ALA A 111 -7.98 14.90 -28.28
N HIS A 112 -8.67 15.47 -27.30
CA HIS A 112 -8.29 16.77 -26.74
C HIS A 112 -6.95 16.73 -25.97
N LEU A 113 -6.60 15.62 -25.32
CA LEU A 113 -5.27 15.46 -24.73
C LEU A 113 -4.18 15.45 -25.82
N ALA A 114 -4.46 14.91 -27.00
CA ALA A 114 -3.56 14.98 -28.14
C ALA A 114 -3.41 16.43 -28.64
N ASP A 115 -4.52 17.17 -28.77
CA ASP A 115 -4.53 18.58 -29.15
C ASP A 115 -3.75 19.45 -28.13
N LEU A 116 -3.93 19.19 -26.83
CA LEU A 116 -3.16 19.86 -25.76
C LEU A 116 -1.66 19.71 -25.95
N ARG A 117 -1.18 18.50 -26.26
CA ARG A 117 0.25 18.23 -26.48
C ARG A 117 0.80 18.95 -27.71
N LEU A 118 -0.04 19.25 -28.68
CA LEU A 118 0.30 20.02 -29.87
C LEU A 118 0.17 21.54 -29.65
N GLY A 119 -0.31 21.98 -28.47
CA GLY A 119 -0.57 23.39 -28.18
C GLY A 119 -1.75 23.94 -28.96
N GLN A 120 -2.65 23.09 -29.42
CA GLN A 120 -3.83 23.48 -30.19
C GLN A 120 -5.02 23.75 -29.26
N PRO A 121 -5.71 24.90 -29.39
CA PRO A 121 -6.96 25.13 -28.68
C PRO A 121 -8.08 24.25 -29.25
N PHE A 122 -9.03 23.88 -28.39
CA PHE A 122 -10.18 23.05 -28.76
C PHE A 122 -11.42 23.44 -27.94
N ASP A 123 -12.59 23.07 -28.45
CA ASP A 123 -13.86 23.32 -27.78
C ASP A 123 -14.24 22.15 -26.85
N LYS A 124 -13.98 22.34 -25.56
CA LYS A 124 -14.35 21.36 -24.54
C LYS A 124 -15.84 21.44 -24.22
N PRO A 125 -16.49 20.32 -23.88
CA PRO A 125 -17.83 20.37 -23.30
C PRO A 125 -17.84 21.16 -21.99
N VAL A 126 -19.01 21.68 -21.63
CA VAL A 126 -19.29 22.20 -20.27
C VAL A 126 -20.52 21.46 -19.76
N TYR A 127 -20.33 20.65 -18.71
CA TYR A 127 -21.40 19.82 -18.17
C TYR A 127 -22.35 20.67 -17.33
N ASP A 128 -23.63 20.65 -17.67
CA ASP A 128 -24.67 21.31 -16.89
C ASP A 128 -25.18 20.34 -15.79
N PRO A 129 -24.95 20.61 -14.50
CA PRO A 129 -25.41 19.73 -13.43
C PRO A 129 -26.94 19.70 -13.26
N ALA A 130 -27.66 20.74 -13.70
CA ALA A 130 -29.11 20.81 -13.62
C ALA A 130 -29.75 19.97 -14.72
N LEU A 131 -29.32 20.16 -15.99
CA LEU A 131 -29.81 19.39 -17.14
C LEU A 131 -29.25 17.97 -17.17
N GLY A 132 -28.07 17.77 -16.59
CA GLY A 132 -27.37 16.50 -16.56
C GLY A 132 -26.72 16.13 -17.89
N ASP A 133 -26.43 17.10 -18.74
CA ASP A 133 -25.89 16.94 -20.09
C ASP A 133 -24.89 18.06 -20.43
N ALA A 134 -24.08 17.87 -21.48
CA ALA A 134 -23.07 18.82 -21.95
C ALA A 134 -23.49 19.49 -23.26
N GLY A 135 -24.52 20.34 -23.19
CA GLY A 135 -25.11 21.00 -24.36
C GLY A 135 -24.37 22.23 -24.89
N ARG A 136 -23.39 22.76 -24.15
CA ARG A 136 -22.52 23.87 -24.62
C ARG A 136 -21.06 23.43 -24.66
N THR A 137 -20.28 24.15 -25.44
CA THR A 137 -18.82 24.07 -25.41
C THR A 137 -18.21 25.41 -24.99
N GLU A 138 -16.98 25.36 -24.52
CA GLU A 138 -16.12 26.53 -24.34
C GLU A 138 -14.71 26.24 -24.86
N THR A 139 -14.05 27.25 -25.41
CA THR A 139 -12.70 27.10 -25.95
C THR A 139 -11.70 26.97 -24.80
N TYR A 140 -10.95 25.87 -24.79
CA TYR A 140 -9.81 25.66 -23.92
C TYR A 140 -8.52 26.07 -24.64
N ALA A 141 -7.82 27.06 -24.10
CA ALA A 141 -6.50 27.47 -24.57
C ALA A 141 -5.41 26.77 -23.75
N PRO A 142 -4.48 26.04 -24.38
CA PRO A 142 -3.37 25.38 -23.68
C PRO A 142 -2.45 26.39 -22.99
N ALA A 143 -2.10 26.10 -21.74
CA ALA A 143 -1.03 26.78 -20.99
C ALA A 143 0.27 25.97 -21.05
N ARG A 144 1.34 26.43 -20.38
CA ARG A 144 2.53 25.58 -20.21
C ARG A 144 2.21 24.34 -19.38
N PHE A 145 1.51 24.47 -18.25
CA PHE A 145 1.12 23.34 -17.41
C PHE A 145 -0.40 23.13 -17.48
N ASN A 146 -0.84 22.09 -18.18
CA ASN A 146 -2.26 21.74 -18.33
C ASN A 146 -2.61 20.64 -17.33
N LEU A 147 -3.25 21.03 -16.22
CA LEU A 147 -3.67 20.11 -15.16
C LEU A 147 -5.00 19.46 -15.54
N VAL A 148 -4.96 18.17 -15.85
CA VAL A 148 -6.14 17.38 -16.23
C VAL A 148 -6.66 16.64 -15.00
N GLU A 149 -7.79 17.08 -14.45
CA GLU A 149 -8.31 16.56 -13.18
C GLU A 149 -9.62 15.80 -13.36
N GLY A 150 -9.71 14.61 -12.74
CA GLY A 150 -10.95 13.84 -12.66
C GLY A 150 -10.71 12.39 -12.24
N GLU A 151 -11.79 11.64 -11.97
CA GLU A 151 -11.68 10.24 -11.52
C GLU A 151 -10.94 9.35 -12.54
N VAL A 152 -11.12 9.63 -13.84
CA VAL A 152 -10.51 8.86 -14.94
C VAL A 152 -9.16 9.40 -15.43
N ALA A 153 -8.66 10.51 -14.87
CA ALA A 153 -7.53 11.24 -15.44
C ALA A 153 -6.22 10.42 -15.53
N THR A 154 -6.00 9.52 -14.57
CA THR A 154 -4.80 8.65 -14.51
C THR A 154 -4.98 7.31 -15.20
N TYR A 155 -6.11 7.06 -15.86
CA TYR A 155 -6.40 5.74 -16.43
C TYR A 155 -5.36 5.35 -17.49
N PRO A 156 -5.02 4.06 -17.61
CA PRO A 156 -3.99 3.60 -18.55
C PRO A 156 -4.20 4.08 -19.99
N ALA A 157 -5.45 4.24 -20.41
CA ALA A 157 -5.85 4.75 -21.72
C ALA A 157 -5.27 6.14 -22.04
N PHE A 158 -4.96 6.96 -21.05
CA PHE A 158 -4.41 8.31 -21.22
C PHE A 158 -2.92 8.38 -20.90
N ARG A 159 -2.28 7.31 -20.43
CA ARG A 159 -0.89 7.37 -19.94
C ARG A 159 0.08 7.85 -21.01
N ALA A 160 -0.06 7.36 -22.25
CA ALA A 160 0.77 7.78 -23.38
C ALA A 160 0.55 9.25 -23.79
N LEU A 161 -0.57 9.85 -23.39
CA LEU A 161 -0.95 11.23 -23.69
C LEU A 161 -0.63 12.21 -22.53
N THR A 162 0.00 11.72 -21.45
CA THR A 162 0.32 12.52 -20.26
C THR A 162 1.82 12.55 -20.03
N ASP A 163 2.36 13.71 -19.70
CA ASP A 163 3.79 13.87 -19.38
C ASP A 163 4.08 13.47 -17.93
N PHE A 164 3.13 13.73 -17.03
CA PHE A 164 3.24 13.45 -15.60
C PHE A 164 1.88 13.05 -15.02
N ALA A 165 1.86 12.13 -14.06
CA ALA A 165 0.64 11.65 -13.43
C ALA A 165 0.72 11.68 -11.89
N VAL A 166 -0.29 12.25 -11.25
CA VAL A 166 -0.49 12.30 -9.81
C VAL A 166 -1.74 11.50 -9.45
N PHE A 167 -1.59 10.51 -8.58
CA PHE A 167 -2.71 9.78 -7.99
C PHE A 167 -2.95 10.28 -6.57
N LEU A 168 -4.14 10.79 -6.30
CA LEU A 168 -4.53 11.31 -4.99
C LEU A 168 -5.58 10.42 -4.34
N ASP A 169 -5.21 9.78 -3.25
CA ASP A 169 -6.05 8.89 -2.45
C ASP A 169 -6.42 9.50 -1.08
N ALA A 170 -7.33 8.86 -0.37
CA ALA A 170 -7.69 9.18 1.01
C ALA A 170 -8.40 7.97 1.64
N HIS A 171 -8.47 7.93 2.97
CA HIS A 171 -9.28 6.91 3.63
C HIS A 171 -10.77 7.03 3.22
N TRP A 172 -11.48 5.90 3.11
CA TRP A 172 -12.87 5.89 2.62
C TRP A 172 -13.80 6.78 3.47
N ARG A 173 -13.53 6.92 4.77
CA ARG A 173 -14.27 7.85 5.66
C ARG A 173 -14.05 9.30 5.26
N THR A 174 -12.82 9.68 4.94
CA THR A 174 -12.47 11.02 4.43
C THR A 174 -13.18 11.30 3.10
N GLN A 175 -13.15 10.31 2.19
CA GLN A 175 -13.83 10.38 0.90
C GLN A 175 -15.34 10.55 1.09
N LEU A 176 -15.95 9.73 1.95
CA LEU A 176 -17.37 9.77 2.27
C LEU A 176 -17.75 11.11 2.91
N ALA A 177 -17.06 11.55 3.96
CA ALA A 177 -17.35 12.82 4.65
C ALA A 177 -17.27 14.02 3.67
N THR A 178 -16.23 14.04 2.83
CA THR A 178 -16.06 15.09 1.80
C THR A 178 -17.22 15.06 0.79
N ARG A 179 -17.64 13.86 0.35
CA ARG A 179 -18.76 13.72 -0.58
C ARG A 179 -20.10 14.04 0.05
N LEU A 180 -20.35 13.63 1.30
CA LEU A 180 -21.60 13.90 2.00
C LEU A 180 -21.81 15.40 2.15
N SER A 181 -20.80 16.15 2.62
CA SER A 181 -20.91 17.62 2.66
C SER A 181 -21.18 18.21 1.27
N ARG A 182 -20.49 17.75 0.23
CA ARG A 182 -20.75 18.25 -1.13
C ARG A 182 -22.15 17.90 -1.66
N ASP A 183 -22.56 16.64 -1.53
CA ASP A 183 -23.74 16.10 -2.18
C ASP A 183 -25.03 16.46 -1.39
N ILE A 184 -24.96 16.60 -0.07
CA ILE A 184 -26.06 17.10 0.77
C ILE A 184 -26.11 18.63 0.69
N ASP A 185 -25.02 19.33 1.04
CA ASP A 185 -25.07 20.79 1.22
C ASP A 185 -25.18 21.53 -0.11
N ARG A 186 -24.55 21.04 -1.19
CA ARG A 186 -24.52 21.74 -2.49
C ARG A 186 -25.47 21.15 -3.53
N ARG A 187 -25.84 19.88 -3.42
CA ARG A 187 -26.69 19.18 -4.41
C ARG A 187 -28.04 18.75 -3.86
N ALA A 188 -28.33 19.04 -2.59
CA ALA A 188 -29.59 18.73 -1.92
C ALA A 188 -30.01 17.24 -2.03
N TYR A 189 -29.04 16.32 -1.98
CA TYR A 189 -29.33 14.89 -1.93
C TYR A 189 -29.82 14.50 -0.53
N SER A 190 -30.70 13.49 -0.45
CA SER A 190 -30.94 12.81 0.83
C SER A 190 -29.69 12.05 1.26
N LEU A 191 -29.55 11.83 2.58
CA LEU A 191 -28.44 11.04 3.14
C LEU A 191 -28.34 9.66 2.48
N ASP A 192 -29.45 8.93 2.39
CA ASP A 192 -29.50 7.59 1.79
C ASP A 192 -29.00 7.59 0.35
N ARG A 193 -29.43 8.58 -0.44
CA ARG A 193 -29.00 8.73 -1.83
C ARG A 193 -27.50 9.02 -1.92
N ALA A 194 -27.00 9.91 -1.06
CA ALA A 194 -25.59 10.29 -1.06
C ALA A 194 -24.69 9.10 -0.66
N VAL A 195 -25.10 8.35 0.37
CA VAL A 195 -24.40 7.12 0.81
C VAL A 195 -24.45 6.05 -0.28
N ALA A 196 -25.63 5.74 -0.83
CA ALA A 196 -25.74 4.75 -1.91
C ALA A 196 -24.88 5.11 -3.13
N THR A 197 -24.86 6.39 -3.51
CA THR A 197 -24.00 6.87 -4.60
C THR A 197 -22.53 6.68 -4.29
N PHE A 198 -22.10 6.94 -3.05
CA PHE A 198 -20.71 6.69 -2.64
C PHE A 198 -20.35 5.20 -2.72
N LEU A 199 -21.19 4.31 -2.18
CA LEU A 199 -20.95 2.87 -2.19
C LEU A 199 -20.77 2.34 -3.62
N HIS A 200 -21.62 2.77 -4.56
CA HIS A 200 -21.51 2.35 -5.96
C HIS A 200 -20.34 3.00 -6.69
N SER A 201 -20.18 4.32 -6.56
CA SER A 201 -19.15 5.07 -7.28
C SER A 201 -17.75 4.73 -6.76
N ASN A 202 -17.51 4.93 -5.46
CA ASN A 202 -16.16 4.82 -4.88
C ASN A 202 -15.77 3.37 -4.59
N LEU A 203 -16.62 2.61 -3.90
CA LEU A 203 -16.22 1.29 -3.40
C LEU A 203 -16.44 0.15 -4.41
N ARG A 204 -17.26 0.37 -5.45
CA ARG A 204 -17.50 -0.63 -6.50
C ARG A 204 -16.84 -0.26 -7.81
N GLU A 205 -17.23 0.85 -8.43
CA GLU A 205 -16.73 1.19 -9.76
C GLU A 205 -15.28 1.67 -9.75
N PHE A 206 -14.91 2.56 -8.83
CA PHE A 206 -13.52 3.03 -8.77
C PHE A 206 -12.58 1.87 -8.42
N SER A 207 -12.90 1.02 -7.46
CA SER A 207 -12.09 -0.18 -7.19
C SER A 207 -11.99 -1.12 -8.41
N ALA A 208 -13.04 -1.24 -9.22
CA ALA A 208 -13.03 -2.11 -10.40
C ALA A 208 -12.26 -1.52 -11.60
N HIS A 209 -12.33 -0.21 -11.83
CA HIS A 209 -11.86 0.43 -13.06
C HIS A 209 -10.71 1.42 -12.84
N GLY A 210 -10.64 2.05 -11.67
CA GLY A 210 -9.74 3.17 -11.39
C GLY A 210 -8.60 2.86 -10.44
N ALA A 211 -8.75 1.93 -9.50
CA ALA A 211 -7.72 1.65 -8.49
C ALA A 211 -6.37 1.25 -9.10
N ALA A 212 -6.39 0.46 -10.18
CA ALA A 212 -5.16 0.05 -10.89
C ALA A 212 -4.40 1.22 -11.54
N SER A 213 -5.05 2.37 -11.75
CA SER A 213 -4.39 3.57 -12.30
C SER A 213 -3.34 4.15 -11.36
N LYS A 214 -3.41 3.84 -10.05
CA LYS A 214 -2.37 4.17 -9.07
C LYS A 214 -0.99 3.71 -9.55
N HIS A 215 -0.88 2.49 -10.08
CA HIS A 215 0.40 1.95 -10.55
C HIS A 215 1.09 2.77 -11.64
N TRP A 216 0.35 3.58 -12.39
CA TRP A 216 0.88 4.35 -13.52
C TRP A 216 1.23 5.79 -13.16
N ALA A 217 1.00 6.18 -11.91
CA ALA A 217 1.29 7.53 -11.43
C ALA A 217 2.77 7.69 -11.09
N ASP A 218 3.28 8.89 -11.39
CA ASP A 218 4.64 9.30 -11.03
C ASP A 218 4.72 9.70 -9.55
N VAL A 219 3.59 10.14 -8.98
CA VAL A 219 3.46 10.57 -7.58
C VAL A 219 2.16 10.04 -6.97
N HIS A 220 2.27 9.43 -5.79
CA HIS A 220 1.13 9.06 -4.95
C HIS A 220 1.01 10.03 -3.78
N LEU A 221 -0.16 10.64 -3.68
CA LEU A 221 -0.53 11.50 -2.57
C LEU A 221 -1.66 10.87 -1.77
N PHE A 222 -1.63 11.08 -0.46
CA PHE A 222 -2.69 10.68 0.45
C PHE A 222 -3.21 11.87 1.24
N ARG A 223 -4.52 12.00 1.29
CA ARG A 223 -5.20 13.03 2.07
C ARG A 223 -5.68 12.45 3.40
N HIS A 224 -5.21 13.06 4.48
CA HIS A 224 -5.64 12.79 5.85
C HIS A 224 -7.00 13.45 6.15
N ASP A 225 -7.65 13.01 7.23
CA ASP A 225 -8.95 13.54 7.67
C ASP A 225 -8.94 15.05 7.96
N ASP A 226 -7.81 15.58 8.42
CA ASP A 226 -7.58 17.02 8.66
C ASP A 226 -7.37 17.83 7.37
N GLY A 227 -7.38 17.17 6.21
CA GLY A 227 -7.16 17.76 4.89
C GLY A 227 -5.68 17.93 4.52
N ARG A 228 -4.74 17.52 5.37
CA ARG A 228 -3.30 17.52 5.05
C ARG A 228 -3.02 16.48 3.97
N LEU A 229 -2.16 16.86 3.03
CA LEU A 229 -1.63 15.97 2.00
C LEU A 229 -0.26 15.43 2.40
N GLU A 230 -0.07 14.13 2.18
CA GLU A 230 1.18 13.40 2.40
C GLU A 230 1.65 12.79 1.08
N LEU A 231 2.96 12.85 0.83
CA LEU A 231 3.59 12.12 -0.25
C LEU A 231 3.85 10.68 0.23
N GLU A 232 3.20 9.70 -0.39
CA GLU A 232 3.33 8.28 -0.01
C GLU A 232 4.34 7.53 -0.87
N ALA A 233 4.41 7.86 -2.16
CA ALA A 233 5.31 7.18 -3.07
C ALA A 233 5.61 8.02 -4.31
N VAL A 234 6.71 7.72 -4.97
CA VAL A 234 7.11 8.32 -6.25
C VAL A 234 7.66 7.24 -7.20
N SER A 235 7.58 7.44 -8.51
CA SER A 235 8.19 6.50 -9.45
C SER A 235 9.72 6.46 -9.29
N PRO A 236 10.39 5.33 -9.54
CA PRO A 236 11.85 5.23 -9.39
C PRO A 236 12.63 6.25 -10.22
N ALA A 237 12.23 6.45 -11.47
CA ALA A 237 12.84 7.45 -12.35
C ALA A 237 12.70 8.87 -11.79
N LEU A 238 11.52 9.23 -11.29
CA LEU A 238 11.30 10.53 -10.67
C LEU A 238 12.12 10.70 -9.40
N TYR A 239 12.18 9.66 -8.55
CA TYR A 239 12.99 9.68 -7.33
C TYR A 239 14.46 9.92 -7.62
N GLN A 240 15.03 9.21 -8.62
CA GLN A 240 16.43 9.38 -9.01
C GLN A 240 16.73 10.81 -9.47
N GLN A 241 15.85 11.39 -10.29
CA GLN A 241 16.01 12.74 -10.83
C GLN A 241 15.83 13.83 -9.76
N THR A 242 14.90 13.63 -8.81
CA THR A 242 14.45 14.67 -7.87
C THR A 242 14.80 14.41 -6.41
N ARG A 243 15.68 13.43 -6.13
CA ARG A 243 16.11 13.07 -4.76
C ARG A 243 16.53 14.27 -3.91
N HIS A 244 17.18 15.26 -4.52
CA HIS A 244 17.68 16.45 -3.82
C HIS A 244 16.54 17.37 -3.35
N LEU A 245 15.39 17.37 -4.03
CA LEU A 245 14.18 18.09 -3.59
C LEU A 245 13.40 17.29 -2.54
N LEU A 246 13.36 15.97 -2.70
CA LEU A 246 12.59 15.07 -1.84
C LEU A 246 13.26 14.79 -0.49
N HIS A 247 14.60 14.72 -0.45
CA HIS A 247 15.33 14.27 0.74
C HIS A 247 15.12 15.15 1.97
N GLU A 248 14.71 16.40 1.82
CA GLU A 248 14.42 17.26 2.98
C GLU A 248 13.07 16.96 3.61
N GLU A 249 12.12 16.45 2.82
CA GLU A 249 10.72 16.25 3.22
C GLU A 249 10.44 14.81 3.64
N VAL A 250 11.02 13.85 2.92
CA VAL A 250 10.70 12.43 3.06
C VAL A 250 11.95 11.55 3.17
N GLU A 251 11.75 10.35 3.69
CA GLU A 251 12.70 9.25 3.68
C GLU A 251 12.08 8.01 3.04
N VAL A 252 12.92 7.19 2.40
CA VAL A 252 12.47 5.98 1.70
C VAL A 252 12.10 4.91 2.71
N ILE A 253 10.98 4.24 2.49
CA ILE A 253 10.62 3.02 3.21
C ILE A 253 11.42 1.89 2.58
N GLU A 254 12.52 1.52 3.23
CA GLU A 254 13.34 0.40 2.79
C GLU A 254 12.76 -0.95 3.22
N LEU A 255 13.14 -2.01 2.51
CA LEU A 255 12.93 -3.40 2.94
C LEU A 255 13.87 -3.73 4.12
N ALA A 256 13.52 -3.23 5.30
CA ALA A 256 14.27 -3.32 6.56
C ALA A 256 13.32 -3.18 7.76
N GLY A 257 13.78 -3.37 8.99
CA GLY A 257 12.95 -3.14 10.19
C GLY A 257 11.80 -4.16 10.34
N LEU A 258 10.68 -3.73 10.92
CA LEU A 258 9.52 -4.60 11.14
C LEU A 258 8.78 -4.88 9.84
N ILE A 259 8.47 -6.16 9.61
CA ILE A 259 7.49 -6.65 8.62
C ILE A 259 6.40 -7.42 9.37
N VAL A 260 5.14 -7.06 9.19
CA VAL A 260 4.01 -7.76 9.84
C VAL A 260 3.41 -8.79 8.90
N PRO A 261 3.53 -10.11 9.16
CA PRO A 261 2.81 -11.14 8.41
C PRO A 261 1.34 -11.09 8.81
N LEU A 262 0.49 -10.65 7.88
CA LEU A 262 -0.90 -10.33 8.15
C LEU A 262 -1.70 -11.56 8.58
N LEU A 263 -2.57 -11.38 9.57
CA LEU A 263 -3.71 -12.28 9.79
C LEU A 263 -4.76 -12.08 8.69
N THR A 264 -5.34 -13.16 8.19
CA THR A 264 -6.50 -13.12 7.29
C THR A 264 -7.77 -13.32 8.13
N PRO A 265 -8.61 -12.30 8.33
CA PRO A 265 -9.87 -12.48 9.05
C PRO A 265 -10.86 -13.25 8.17
N PHE A 266 -11.50 -14.27 8.76
CA PHE A 266 -12.57 -15.04 8.12
C PHE A 266 -13.88 -14.81 8.85
N GLY A 267 -14.97 -14.60 8.11
CA GLY A 267 -16.32 -14.58 8.65
C GLY A 267 -16.75 -15.96 9.14
N GLU A 268 -17.90 -16.02 9.81
CA GLU A 268 -18.49 -17.29 10.25
C GLU A 268 -18.87 -18.21 9.08
N ASP A 269 -19.17 -17.62 7.91
CA ASP A 269 -19.41 -18.34 6.66
C ASP A 269 -18.11 -18.87 6.02
N GLY A 270 -16.97 -18.67 6.68
CA GLY A 270 -15.65 -19.07 6.25
C GLY A 270 -15.02 -18.13 5.21
N LYS A 271 -15.73 -17.15 4.64
CA LYS A 271 -15.18 -16.26 3.61
C LYS A 271 -14.24 -15.21 4.21
N ILE A 272 -13.38 -14.62 3.37
CA ILE A 272 -12.53 -13.51 3.79
C ILE A 272 -13.41 -12.34 4.24
N ALA A 273 -13.24 -11.91 5.48
CA ALA A 273 -13.93 -10.76 6.04
C ALA A 273 -13.23 -9.46 5.61
N ARG A 274 -13.50 -9.03 4.37
CA ARG A 274 -12.82 -7.89 3.72
C ARG A 274 -12.76 -6.64 4.59
N ARG A 275 -13.90 -6.23 5.18
CA ARG A 275 -13.98 -5.05 6.05
C ARG A 275 -13.00 -5.13 7.22
N ALA A 276 -12.96 -6.26 7.90
CA ALA A 276 -12.06 -6.46 9.04
C ALA A 276 -10.59 -6.48 8.62
N LEU A 277 -10.27 -6.96 7.40
CA LEU A 277 -8.92 -6.88 6.87
C LEU A 277 -8.50 -5.44 6.62
N VAL A 278 -9.37 -4.64 6.00
CA VAL A 278 -9.10 -3.21 5.74
C VAL A 278 -8.91 -2.44 7.04
N GLU A 279 -9.82 -2.59 8.01
CA GLU A 279 -9.69 -1.94 9.32
C GLU A 279 -8.41 -2.38 10.06
N HIS A 280 -7.96 -3.61 9.85
CA HIS A 280 -6.70 -4.10 10.41
C HIS A 280 -5.47 -3.48 9.74
N LEU A 281 -5.47 -3.34 8.42
CA LEU A 281 -4.40 -2.64 7.69
C LEU A 281 -4.30 -1.18 8.12
N ASP A 282 -5.43 -0.49 8.25
CA ASP A 282 -5.50 0.90 8.74
C ASP A 282 -4.92 0.99 10.16
N GLY A 283 -5.31 0.08 11.06
CA GLY A 283 -4.80 0.03 12.42
C GLY A 283 -3.28 -0.20 12.50
N LEU A 284 -2.73 -1.06 11.64
CA LEU A 284 -1.29 -1.30 11.54
C LEU A 284 -0.55 -0.06 11.03
N ALA A 285 -1.05 0.55 9.95
CA ALA A 285 -0.46 1.76 9.37
C ALA A 285 -0.47 2.92 10.36
N ALA A 286 -1.59 3.13 11.06
CA ALA A 286 -1.74 4.16 12.10
C ALA A 286 -0.78 3.93 13.29
N ALA A 287 -0.50 2.67 13.62
CA ALA A 287 0.49 2.32 14.65
C ALA A 287 1.96 2.50 14.19
N GLY A 288 2.20 2.90 12.94
CA GLY A 288 3.52 3.16 12.37
C GLY A 288 4.14 1.98 11.63
N VAL A 289 3.40 0.88 11.39
CA VAL A 289 3.86 -0.22 10.56
C VAL A 289 3.96 0.24 9.11
N ARG A 290 5.10 -0.02 8.45
CA ARG A 290 5.36 0.40 7.06
C ARG A 290 5.57 -0.74 6.07
N ARG A 291 5.59 -1.98 6.55
CA ARG A 291 5.81 -3.19 5.75
C ARG A 291 4.91 -4.32 6.24
N VAL A 292 4.23 -4.97 5.30
CA VAL A 292 3.36 -6.12 5.59
C VAL A 292 3.67 -7.28 4.66
N LEU A 293 3.36 -8.49 5.11
CA LEU A 293 3.41 -9.71 4.30
C LEU A 293 2.01 -10.30 4.18
N ALA A 294 1.43 -10.20 3.00
CA ALA A 294 0.15 -10.79 2.66
C ALA A 294 0.29 -12.30 2.36
N GLY A 295 -0.71 -13.07 2.76
CA GLY A 295 -0.80 -14.50 2.44
C GLY A 295 0.32 -15.36 3.04
N GLY A 296 0.95 -14.93 4.14
CA GLY A 296 1.98 -15.72 4.84
C GLY A 296 1.41 -16.88 5.67
N THR A 297 2.28 -17.59 6.40
CA THR A 297 1.87 -18.66 7.34
C THR A 297 0.84 -18.16 8.35
N THR A 298 1.09 -16.98 8.94
CA THR A 298 0.18 -16.30 9.88
C THR A 298 -1.17 -15.95 9.24
N GLY A 299 -1.18 -15.71 7.93
CA GLY A 299 -2.38 -15.43 7.15
C GLY A 299 -3.15 -16.67 6.70
N GLU A 300 -2.78 -17.87 7.18
CA GLU A 300 -3.46 -19.14 6.90
C GLU A 300 -3.46 -19.53 5.41
N PHE A 301 -2.38 -19.24 4.68
CA PHE A 301 -2.29 -19.52 3.24
C PHE A 301 -2.56 -20.98 2.85
N PHE A 302 -2.25 -21.92 3.74
CA PHE A 302 -2.45 -23.36 3.56
C PHE A 302 -3.93 -23.76 3.58
N ALA A 303 -4.83 -22.86 4.02
CA ALA A 303 -6.28 -23.07 4.06
C ALA A 303 -7.03 -22.15 3.07
N MET A 304 -6.31 -21.55 2.11
CA MET A 304 -6.87 -20.65 1.10
C MET A 304 -6.66 -21.20 -0.29
N THR A 305 -7.66 -21.00 -1.14
CA THR A 305 -7.48 -21.16 -2.58
C THR A 305 -6.53 -20.10 -3.11
N PRO A 306 -5.90 -20.30 -4.28
CA PRO A 306 -5.06 -19.26 -4.86
C PRO A 306 -5.81 -17.97 -5.20
N ALA A 307 -7.09 -18.05 -5.55
CA ALA A 307 -7.92 -16.87 -5.80
C ALA A 307 -8.09 -16.03 -4.53
N GLU A 308 -8.35 -16.68 -3.39
CA GLU A 308 -8.42 -16.03 -2.08
C GLU A 308 -7.08 -15.41 -1.67
N ARG A 309 -5.96 -16.09 -1.92
CA ARG A 309 -4.63 -15.53 -1.66
C ARG A 309 -4.39 -14.23 -2.43
N LEU A 310 -4.78 -14.19 -3.71
CA LEU A 310 -4.67 -13.00 -4.55
C LEU A 310 -5.69 -11.92 -4.15
N GLU A 311 -6.86 -12.29 -3.64
CA GLU A 311 -7.83 -11.35 -3.07
C GLU A 311 -7.25 -10.63 -1.85
N VAL A 312 -6.61 -11.35 -0.92
CA VAL A 312 -5.92 -10.74 0.22
C VAL A 312 -4.82 -9.79 -0.25
N LEU A 313 -4.02 -10.19 -1.25
CA LEU A 313 -3.00 -9.32 -1.82
C LEU A 313 -3.59 -8.04 -2.42
N LYS A 314 -4.65 -8.15 -3.23
CA LYS A 314 -5.33 -7.00 -3.84
C LYS A 314 -5.82 -6.01 -2.78
N LEU A 315 -6.52 -6.50 -1.76
CA LEU A 315 -6.98 -5.67 -0.66
C LEU A 315 -5.80 -5.05 0.10
N THR A 316 -4.71 -5.78 0.29
CA THR A 316 -3.53 -5.24 0.97
C THR A 316 -2.88 -4.12 0.17
N LEU A 317 -2.69 -4.29 -1.14
CA LEU A 317 -2.14 -3.26 -2.04
C LEU A 317 -3.04 -2.03 -2.16
N GLU A 318 -4.36 -2.24 -2.12
CA GLU A 318 -5.34 -1.15 -2.20
C GLU A 318 -5.34 -0.30 -0.93
N TYR A 319 -5.25 -0.91 0.26
CA TYR A 319 -5.52 -0.23 1.53
C TYR A 319 -4.30 -0.03 2.45
N PHE A 320 -3.11 -0.59 2.17
CA PHE A 320 -1.92 -0.41 3.01
C PHE A 320 -0.95 0.63 2.43
N PRO A 321 -0.64 1.73 3.16
CA PRO A 321 0.24 2.81 2.69
C PRO A 321 1.72 2.51 2.98
N GLY A 322 2.25 1.45 2.39
CA GLY A 322 3.65 1.05 2.54
C GLY A 322 3.99 -0.19 1.72
N LEU A 323 5.12 -0.83 2.06
CA LEU A 323 5.59 -2.01 1.32
C LEU A 323 4.70 -3.23 1.58
N VAL A 324 4.22 -3.85 0.50
CA VAL A 324 3.40 -5.06 0.52
C VAL A 324 4.17 -6.20 -0.11
N LEU A 325 4.62 -7.12 0.73
CA LEU A 325 5.23 -8.38 0.31
C LEU A 325 4.16 -9.46 0.17
N PHE A 326 4.39 -10.44 -0.70
CA PHE A 326 3.48 -11.56 -0.88
C PHE A 326 4.18 -12.91 -0.76
N GLN A 327 3.62 -13.81 0.04
CA GLN A 327 4.11 -15.19 0.10
C GLN A 327 3.61 -15.95 -1.14
N ALA A 328 4.48 -16.23 -2.10
CA ALA A 328 4.17 -16.98 -3.32
C ALA A 328 4.47 -18.48 -3.18
N GLY A 329 5.57 -18.84 -2.49
CA GLY A 329 6.01 -20.23 -2.33
C GLY A 329 5.23 -21.03 -1.27
N GLY A 330 5.69 -22.26 -1.03
CA GLY A 330 5.14 -23.20 -0.04
C GLY A 330 4.29 -24.32 -0.65
N GLY A 331 3.82 -24.15 -1.89
CA GLY A 331 3.06 -25.14 -2.65
C GLY A 331 3.83 -25.75 -3.83
N PRO A 332 3.15 -26.50 -4.71
CA PRO A 332 3.72 -27.04 -5.94
C PRO A 332 4.30 -25.94 -6.85
N LEU A 333 5.35 -26.26 -7.61
CA LEU A 333 6.08 -25.29 -8.43
C LEU A 333 5.17 -24.52 -9.42
N PRO A 334 4.27 -25.17 -10.21
CA PRO A 334 3.42 -24.43 -11.15
C PRO A 334 2.55 -23.36 -10.49
N GLU A 335 2.04 -23.64 -9.29
CA GLU A 335 1.27 -22.68 -8.51
C GLU A 335 2.14 -21.54 -7.99
N ALA A 336 3.32 -21.85 -7.43
CA ALA A 336 4.24 -20.84 -6.93
C ALA A 336 4.68 -19.86 -8.04
N LEU A 337 4.97 -20.36 -9.24
CA LEU A 337 5.31 -19.52 -10.40
C LEU A 337 4.14 -18.63 -10.82
N ARG A 338 2.92 -19.18 -10.88
CA ARG A 338 1.73 -18.41 -11.23
C ARG A 338 1.47 -17.31 -10.20
N LEU A 339 1.51 -17.64 -8.92
CA LEU A 339 1.29 -16.70 -7.82
C LEU A 339 2.37 -15.62 -7.77
N ALA A 340 3.64 -15.97 -8.02
CA ALA A 340 4.74 -15.01 -8.08
C ALA A 340 4.52 -13.98 -9.20
N ARG A 341 4.22 -14.45 -10.43
CA ARG A 341 3.93 -13.57 -11.58
C ARG A 341 2.71 -12.69 -11.33
N GLN A 342 1.62 -13.27 -10.82
CA GLN A 342 0.41 -12.49 -10.53
C GLN A 342 0.63 -11.51 -9.38
N ALA A 343 1.43 -11.85 -8.37
CA ALA A 343 1.78 -10.90 -7.32
C ALA A 343 2.62 -9.74 -7.88
N GLN A 344 3.61 -10.04 -8.74
CA GLN A 344 4.32 -9.03 -9.49
C GLN A 344 3.33 -8.19 -10.27
N GLU A 345 2.52 -8.74 -11.18
CA GLU A 345 1.50 -8.07 -12.01
C GLU A 345 0.47 -7.24 -11.23
N LEU A 346 0.19 -7.59 -9.97
CA LEU A 346 -0.69 -6.82 -9.10
C LEU A 346 0.02 -5.65 -8.42
N GLY A 347 1.35 -5.71 -8.27
CA GLY A 347 2.16 -4.61 -7.75
C GLY A 347 2.77 -4.86 -6.39
N ALA A 348 2.94 -6.12 -5.98
CA ALA A 348 3.69 -6.44 -4.77
C ALA A 348 5.13 -5.89 -4.87
N ASP A 349 5.62 -5.31 -3.78
CA ASP A 349 6.99 -4.75 -3.70
C ASP A 349 8.07 -5.83 -3.56
N GLY A 350 7.64 -7.07 -3.34
CA GLY A 350 8.50 -8.24 -3.28
C GLY A 350 7.71 -9.50 -2.95
N ILE A 351 8.34 -10.65 -3.13
CA ILE A 351 7.73 -11.94 -2.80
C ILE A 351 8.56 -12.71 -1.78
N LEU A 352 7.89 -13.55 -1.01
CA LEU A 352 8.52 -14.57 -0.19
C LEU A 352 8.32 -15.95 -0.81
N CYS A 353 9.37 -16.77 -0.72
CA CYS A 353 9.34 -18.16 -1.14
C CYS A 353 9.73 -19.09 0.02
N LEU A 354 8.70 -19.73 0.59
CA LEU A 354 8.88 -20.88 1.48
C LEU A 354 9.15 -22.12 0.61
N PRO A 355 10.10 -22.99 0.98
CA PRO A 355 10.22 -24.31 0.35
C PRO A 355 8.90 -25.08 0.38
N PRO A 356 8.67 -26.02 -0.56
CA PRO A 356 7.51 -26.90 -0.51
C PRO A 356 7.37 -27.55 0.87
N SER A 357 6.15 -27.48 1.44
CA SER A 357 5.94 -27.86 2.83
C SER A 357 5.54 -29.32 3.06
N TYR A 358 5.05 -30.03 2.03
CA TYR A 358 4.55 -31.41 2.19
C TYR A 358 5.65 -32.47 2.01
N TYR A 359 6.45 -32.36 0.94
CA TYR A 359 7.54 -33.31 0.69
C TYR A 359 8.76 -32.95 1.55
N ALA A 360 8.82 -33.54 2.74
CA ALA A 360 9.90 -33.37 3.70
C ALA A 360 11.22 -33.96 3.17
N ASP A 361 12.34 -33.44 3.68
CA ASP A 361 13.68 -33.97 3.41
C ASP A 361 14.00 -34.05 1.90
N ALA A 362 13.52 -33.05 1.15
CA ALA A 362 13.69 -32.97 -0.30
C ALA A 362 15.19 -32.89 -0.67
N PRO A 363 15.63 -33.55 -1.75
CA PRO A 363 17.02 -33.47 -2.19
C PRO A 363 17.45 -32.02 -2.43
N THR A 364 18.65 -31.65 -1.96
CA THR A 364 19.18 -30.28 -2.08
C THR A 364 19.13 -29.75 -3.51
N ALA A 365 19.46 -30.58 -4.52
CA ALA A 365 19.37 -30.20 -5.92
C ALA A 365 17.93 -29.83 -6.35
N GLY A 366 16.92 -30.55 -5.85
CA GLY A 366 15.52 -30.26 -6.10
C GLY A 366 15.05 -28.97 -5.43
N LEU A 367 15.48 -28.72 -4.19
CA LEU A 367 15.19 -27.46 -3.49
C LEU A 367 15.81 -26.25 -4.22
N VAL A 368 17.07 -26.35 -4.63
CA VAL A 368 17.75 -25.30 -5.41
C VAL A 368 17.02 -25.05 -6.73
N ALA A 369 16.63 -26.11 -7.45
CA ALA A 369 15.89 -25.98 -8.71
C ALA A 369 14.53 -25.28 -8.52
N TYR A 370 13.77 -25.65 -7.49
CA TYR A 370 12.50 -25.00 -7.15
C TYR A 370 12.68 -23.51 -6.86
N LEU A 371 13.64 -23.17 -5.98
CA LEU A 371 13.86 -21.78 -5.57
C LEU A 371 14.39 -20.92 -6.73
N ARG A 372 15.28 -21.45 -7.58
CA ARG A 372 15.76 -20.77 -8.79
C ARG A 372 14.64 -20.50 -9.78
N ALA A 373 13.74 -21.46 -9.99
CA ALA A 373 12.61 -21.29 -10.90
C ALA A 373 11.69 -20.16 -10.44
N VAL A 374 11.41 -20.05 -9.13
CA VAL A 374 10.64 -18.92 -8.57
C VAL A 374 11.40 -17.59 -8.70
N ALA A 375 12.71 -17.58 -8.43
CA ALA A 375 13.55 -16.38 -8.58
C ALA A 375 13.57 -15.86 -10.02
N ALA A 376 13.61 -16.74 -11.01
CA ALA A 376 13.62 -16.38 -12.43
C ALA A 376 12.23 -15.97 -12.98
N ALA A 377 11.16 -16.14 -12.20
CA ALA A 377 9.79 -15.86 -12.65
C ALA A 377 9.37 -14.40 -12.48
N VAL A 378 10.16 -13.61 -11.74
CA VAL A 378 9.86 -12.23 -11.34
C VAL A 378 11.13 -11.38 -11.35
N GLU A 379 10.95 -10.07 -11.48
CA GLU A 379 12.00 -9.06 -11.38
C GLU A 379 11.96 -8.34 -10.02
N ILE A 380 10.81 -8.39 -9.33
CA ILE A 380 10.68 -7.85 -7.97
C ILE A 380 11.50 -8.65 -6.95
N PRO A 381 11.95 -8.03 -5.84
CA PRO A 381 12.77 -8.67 -4.82
C PRO A 381 12.20 -10.01 -4.30
N LEU A 382 13.01 -11.06 -4.38
CA LEU A 382 12.73 -12.36 -3.76
C LEU A 382 13.37 -12.46 -2.38
N ILE A 383 12.56 -12.72 -1.36
CA ILE A 383 13.00 -13.09 0.00
C ILE A 383 12.79 -14.59 0.19
N LEU A 384 13.87 -15.34 0.41
CA LEU A 384 13.78 -16.75 0.77
C LEU A 384 13.21 -16.89 2.19
N TYR A 385 12.44 -17.94 2.46
CA TYR A 385 11.83 -18.15 3.77
C TYR A 385 12.25 -19.50 4.35
N ASN A 386 13.10 -19.48 5.37
CA ASN A 386 13.52 -20.66 6.11
C ASN A 386 12.57 -20.94 7.29
N PHE A 387 11.78 -22.01 7.20
CA PHE A 387 10.92 -22.46 8.30
C PHE A 387 10.83 -23.99 8.42
N PRO A 388 11.93 -24.67 8.79
CA PRO A 388 12.00 -26.13 8.81
C PRO A 388 11.02 -26.80 9.77
N ARG A 389 10.51 -26.09 10.79
CA ARG A 389 9.43 -26.57 11.66
C ARG A 389 8.19 -27.00 10.85
N HIS A 390 7.85 -26.29 9.78
CA HIS A 390 6.69 -26.61 8.94
C HIS A 390 7.07 -27.32 7.63
N THR A 391 8.25 -27.05 7.08
CA THR A 391 8.62 -27.63 5.78
C THR A 391 9.44 -28.91 5.88
N ARG A 392 10.12 -29.14 7.02
CA ARG A 392 11.23 -30.11 7.14
C ARG A 392 12.30 -29.98 6.05
N ASN A 393 12.38 -28.80 5.41
CA ASN A 393 13.30 -28.48 4.34
C ASN A 393 14.07 -27.22 4.76
N ALA A 394 15.14 -27.42 5.54
CA ALA A 394 15.96 -26.33 6.04
C ALA A 394 16.82 -25.71 4.93
N LEU A 395 16.87 -24.39 4.87
CA LEU A 395 17.79 -23.66 4.00
C LEU A 395 19.17 -23.59 4.65
N THR A 396 20.21 -23.93 3.88
CA THR A 396 21.61 -23.94 4.31
C THR A 396 22.41 -22.90 3.54
N PRO A 397 23.61 -22.48 4.02
CA PRO A 397 24.48 -21.58 3.27
C PRO A 397 24.78 -22.06 1.84
N ALA A 398 24.93 -23.38 1.64
CA ALA A 398 25.17 -23.98 0.33
C ALA A 398 23.98 -23.83 -0.63
N ILE A 399 22.74 -23.85 -0.12
CA ILE A 399 21.54 -23.57 -0.92
C ILE A 399 21.45 -22.07 -1.22
N LEU A 400 21.65 -21.22 -0.21
CA LEU A 400 21.55 -19.76 -0.35
C LEU A 400 22.56 -19.20 -1.38
N ALA A 401 23.78 -19.73 -1.39
CA ALA A 401 24.81 -19.34 -2.36
C ALA A 401 24.46 -19.67 -3.82
N GLN A 402 23.50 -20.57 -4.05
CA GLN A 402 23.10 -21.03 -5.38
C GLN A 402 21.87 -20.30 -5.92
N VAL A 403 21.13 -19.56 -5.11
CA VAL A 403 19.86 -18.94 -5.49
C VAL A 403 20.00 -17.43 -5.41
N ALA A 404 19.71 -16.70 -6.49
CA ALA A 404 19.64 -15.24 -6.43
C ALA A 404 18.46 -14.80 -5.55
N HIS A 405 18.72 -13.97 -4.54
CA HIS A 405 17.71 -13.48 -3.60
C HIS A 405 18.12 -12.13 -3.02
N ALA A 406 17.13 -11.33 -2.65
CA ALA A 406 17.34 -10.04 -1.98
C ALA A 406 17.50 -10.20 -0.46
N GLY A 407 17.08 -11.32 0.12
CA GLY A 407 17.22 -11.59 1.54
C GLY A 407 16.60 -12.91 1.99
N LEU A 408 16.68 -13.15 3.29
CA LEU A 408 16.18 -14.34 3.97
C LEU A 408 15.31 -13.94 5.17
N LYS A 409 14.08 -14.42 5.21
CA LYS A 409 13.30 -14.54 6.44
C LYS A 409 13.63 -15.87 7.11
N ASP A 410 14.18 -15.84 8.31
CA ASP A 410 14.54 -17.05 9.05
C ASP A 410 13.73 -17.20 10.34
N SER A 411 12.77 -18.11 10.34
CA SER A 411 11.95 -18.47 11.51
C SER A 411 12.57 -19.60 12.34
N ALA A 412 13.73 -20.15 11.95
CA ALA A 412 14.49 -21.08 12.79
C ALA A 412 15.41 -20.36 13.80
N GLY A 413 15.63 -19.07 13.61
CA GLY A 413 16.56 -18.29 14.44
C GLY A 413 18.01 -18.76 14.33
N ASN A 414 18.40 -19.27 13.17
CA ASN A 414 19.74 -19.72 12.84
C ASN A 414 20.60 -18.53 12.35
N LEU A 415 21.18 -17.82 13.31
CA LEU A 415 22.00 -16.63 13.03
C LEU A 415 23.28 -16.94 12.23
N ALA A 416 23.67 -18.21 12.04
CA ALA A 416 24.76 -18.56 11.13
C ALA A 416 24.43 -18.27 9.66
N LEU A 417 23.15 -18.18 9.30
CA LEU A 417 22.72 -17.85 7.93
C LEU A 417 22.87 -16.36 7.60
N LEU A 418 23.10 -15.50 8.61
CA LEU A 418 23.22 -14.06 8.42
C LEU A 418 24.35 -13.69 7.45
N ALA A 419 25.51 -14.34 7.55
CA ALA A 419 26.64 -14.12 6.66
C ALA A 419 26.46 -14.70 5.25
N ALA A 420 25.46 -15.56 5.06
CA ALA A 420 25.19 -16.26 3.80
C ALA A 420 24.05 -15.62 2.99
N THR A 421 23.55 -14.45 3.39
CA THR A 421 22.46 -13.75 2.72
C THR A 421 22.73 -12.25 2.64
N PRO A 422 22.28 -11.54 1.58
CA PRO A 422 22.45 -10.09 1.48
C PRO A 422 21.70 -9.31 2.57
N CYS A 423 20.56 -9.85 3.02
CA CYS A 423 19.70 -9.20 3.98
C CYS A 423 19.01 -10.28 4.85
N TYR A 424 19.20 -10.22 6.17
CA TYR A 424 18.64 -11.20 7.09
C TYR A 424 17.51 -10.59 7.94
N PHE A 425 16.34 -11.24 7.92
CA PHE A 425 15.21 -10.94 8.79
C PHE A 425 14.99 -12.08 9.78
N ILE A 426 15.06 -11.78 11.07
CA ILE A 426 14.74 -12.75 12.11
C ILE A 426 13.21 -12.92 12.22
N GLY A 427 12.73 -14.16 12.18
CA GLY A 427 11.32 -14.52 12.37
C GLY A 427 11.02 -15.15 13.73
N ASP A 428 11.95 -15.05 14.68
CA ASP A 428 11.83 -15.51 16.07
C ASP A 428 11.82 -14.30 17.03
N ASP A 429 10.61 -13.94 17.48
CA ASP A 429 10.38 -12.79 18.35
C ASP A 429 11.08 -12.90 19.73
N ALA A 430 11.49 -14.09 20.14
CA ALA A 430 12.24 -14.26 21.39
C ALA A 430 13.70 -13.77 21.27
N ARG A 431 14.21 -13.56 20.06
CA ARG A 431 15.64 -13.31 19.78
C ARG A 431 15.92 -12.02 19.00
N LEU A 432 14.94 -11.14 18.81
CA LEU A 432 15.05 -9.89 18.05
C LEU A 432 16.28 -9.06 18.45
N HIS A 433 16.47 -8.76 19.74
CA HIS A 433 17.60 -7.95 20.21
C HIS A 433 18.96 -8.54 19.79
N ARG A 434 19.14 -9.86 19.93
CA ARG A 434 20.39 -10.54 19.57
C ARG A 434 20.62 -10.48 18.07
N ALA A 435 19.60 -10.78 17.26
CA ALA A 435 19.71 -10.79 15.82
C ALA A 435 20.03 -9.38 15.27
N LEU A 436 19.31 -8.35 15.73
CA LEU A 436 19.54 -6.96 15.33
C LEU A 436 20.94 -6.47 15.69
N ARG A 437 21.44 -6.82 16.89
CA ARG A 437 22.83 -6.54 17.30
C ARG A 437 23.88 -7.22 16.43
N MET A 438 23.56 -8.38 15.86
CA MET A 438 24.45 -9.15 14.97
C MET A 438 24.36 -8.70 13.50
N GLY A 439 23.53 -7.70 13.18
CA GLY A 439 23.42 -7.14 11.83
C GLY A 439 22.20 -7.61 11.05
N ALA A 440 21.21 -8.25 11.69
CA ALA A 440 19.92 -8.48 11.04
C ALA A 440 19.33 -7.13 10.60
N ARG A 441 18.85 -7.05 9.37
CA ARG A 441 18.31 -5.81 8.78
C ARG A 441 16.92 -5.49 9.32
N GLY A 442 16.23 -6.50 9.85
CA GLY A 442 14.88 -6.37 10.36
C GLY A 442 14.36 -7.66 10.97
N PHE A 443 13.05 -7.71 11.18
CA PHE A 443 12.37 -8.85 11.78
C PHE A 443 10.94 -8.98 11.25
N VAL A 444 10.43 -10.22 11.25
CA VAL A 444 9.08 -10.55 10.80
C VAL A 444 8.29 -11.13 11.96
N SER A 445 7.36 -10.35 12.53
CA SER A 445 6.68 -10.70 13.79
C SER A 445 5.17 -10.86 13.61
N ALA A 446 4.65 -12.06 13.87
CA ALA A 446 3.21 -12.32 13.87
C ALA A 446 2.49 -11.59 15.02
N ALA A 447 3.12 -11.52 16.20
CA ALA A 447 2.55 -10.85 17.36
C ALA A 447 2.38 -9.33 17.17
N ALA A 448 3.09 -8.73 16.21
CA ALA A 448 2.89 -7.33 15.83
C ALA A 448 1.51 -7.04 15.23
N ASN A 449 0.74 -8.04 14.77
CA ASN A 449 -0.67 -7.83 14.40
C ASN A 449 -1.49 -7.33 15.59
N ALA A 450 -1.26 -7.92 16.78
CA ALA A 450 -2.02 -7.64 17.99
C ALA A 450 -1.38 -6.59 18.91
N ALA A 451 -0.07 -6.34 18.78
CA ALA A 451 0.65 -5.36 19.58
C ALA A 451 1.59 -4.47 18.74
N PRO A 452 1.13 -3.82 17.65
CA PRO A 452 2.00 -3.17 16.67
C PRO A 452 2.90 -2.08 17.28
N ALA A 453 2.37 -1.24 18.18
CA ALA A 453 3.13 -0.16 18.81
C ALA A 453 4.39 -0.65 19.56
N LEU A 454 4.32 -1.83 20.20
CA LEU A 454 5.46 -2.41 20.91
C LEU A 454 6.61 -2.77 19.94
N TYR A 455 6.27 -3.31 18.77
CA TYR A 455 7.24 -3.72 17.76
C TYR A 455 7.76 -2.53 16.93
N VAL A 456 6.91 -1.54 16.65
CA VAL A 456 7.33 -0.28 16.02
C VAL A 456 8.30 0.48 16.92
N ALA A 457 8.04 0.56 18.24
CA ALA A 457 8.99 1.14 19.19
C ALA A 457 10.33 0.40 19.20
N LEU A 458 10.32 -0.93 19.04
CA LEU A 458 11.55 -1.72 18.95
C LEU A 458 12.32 -1.43 17.65
N GLU A 459 11.62 -1.33 16.51
CA GLU A 459 12.21 -0.90 15.23
C GLU A 459 12.86 0.48 15.36
N GLN A 460 12.13 1.47 15.88
CA GLN A 460 12.62 2.84 16.05
C GLN A 460 13.84 2.88 16.98
N ALA A 461 13.80 2.18 18.11
CA ALA A 461 14.93 2.09 19.03
C ALA A 461 16.16 1.43 18.38
N ALA A 462 15.95 0.39 17.56
CA ALA A 462 17.03 -0.26 16.83
C ALA A 462 17.63 0.65 15.74
N GLN A 463 16.80 1.35 14.97
CA GLN A 463 17.22 2.34 13.97
C GLN A 463 18.02 3.48 14.60
N ALA A 464 17.60 3.95 15.78
CA ALA A 464 18.32 4.96 16.57
C ALA A 464 19.54 4.38 17.33
N GLN A 465 19.82 3.08 17.20
CA GLN A 465 20.89 2.37 17.92
C GLN A 465 20.80 2.48 19.46
N CYS A 466 19.60 2.69 19.98
CA CYS A 466 19.27 2.75 21.41
C CYS A 466 19.17 1.35 22.01
N TRP A 467 20.27 0.59 22.04
CA TRP A 467 20.28 -0.84 22.39
C TRP A 467 19.75 -1.16 23.79
N ARG A 468 19.89 -0.25 24.76
CA ARG A 468 19.29 -0.40 26.09
C ARG A 468 17.77 -0.47 26.01
N GLU A 469 17.17 0.35 25.16
CA GLU A 469 15.72 0.36 24.97
C GLU A 469 15.25 -0.88 24.17
N VAL A 470 15.99 -1.27 23.12
CA VAL A 470 15.74 -2.53 22.41
C VAL A 470 15.74 -3.73 23.37
N ALA A 471 16.69 -3.80 24.31
CA ALA A 471 16.75 -4.86 25.31
C ALA A 471 15.55 -4.84 26.28
N ARG A 472 15.09 -3.65 26.71
CA ARG A 472 13.88 -3.51 27.55
C ARG A 472 12.63 -3.97 26.81
N LEU A 473 12.46 -3.54 25.56
CA LEU A 473 11.33 -3.93 24.70
C LEU A 473 11.36 -5.44 24.42
N GLN A 474 12.53 -6.04 24.20
CA GLN A 474 12.70 -7.48 24.05
C GLN A 474 12.19 -8.26 25.28
N VAL A 475 12.43 -7.77 26.50
CA VAL A 475 11.92 -8.40 27.73
C VAL A 475 10.39 -8.33 27.78
N ARG A 476 9.80 -7.18 27.41
CA ARG A 476 8.33 -7.03 27.31
C ARG A 476 7.75 -8.00 26.29
N ILE A 477 8.36 -8.10 25.11
CA ILE A 477 7.96 -9.04 24.04
C ILE A 477 8.00 -10.47 24.56
N ARG A 478 9.10 -10.90 25.21
CA ARG A 478 9.16 -12.27 25.78
C ARG A 478 8.08 -12.54 26.81
N ARG A 479 7.75 -11.56 27.65
CA ARG A 479 6.65 -11.69 28.64
C ARG A 479 5.28 -11.80 27.96
N LEU A 480 5.06 -11.08 26.87
CA LEU A 480 3.86 -11.20 26.05
C LEU A 480 3.78 -12.60 25.43
N LEU A 481 4.84 -13.05 24.75
CA LEU A 481 4.90 -14.36 24.10
C LEU A 481 4.70 -15.52 25.08
N ALA A 482 5.27 -15.44 26.29
CA ALA A 482 5.12 -16.46 27.32
C ALA A 482 3.67 -16.65 27.81
N ARG A 483 2.79 -15.69 27.52
CA ARG A 483 1.38 -15.72 27.88
C ARG A 483 0.46 -16.04 26.68
N LEU A 484 1.00 -16.14 25.47
CA LEU A 484 0.22 -16.54 24.31
C LEU A 484 -0.10 -18.03 24.38
N THR A 485 -1.37 -18.36 24.24
CA THR A 485 -1.85 -19.75 24.14
C THR A 485 -1.69 -20.26 22.70
N GLN A 486 -1.72 -21.59 22.55
CA GLN A 486 -1.74 -22.25 21.24
C GLN A 486 -3.17 -22.68 20.90
N PRO A 487 -3.61 -22.63 19.61
CA PRO A 487 -2.82 -22.26 18.43
C PRO A 487 -2.56 -20.74 18.33
N GLU A 488 -1.32 -20.36 18.02
CA GLU A 488 -0.87 -18.95 18.00
C GLU A 488 -1.72 -18.05 17.08
N ILE A 489 -2.05 -18.50 15.86
CA ILE A 489 -2.85 -17.71 14.91
C ILE A 489 -4.22 -17.35 15.51
N ALA A 490 -4.88 -18.32 16.15
CA ALA A 490 -6.15 -18.07 16.82
C ALA A 490 -5.97 -17.07 17.99
N ALA A 491 -4.96 -17.25 18.83
CA ALA A 491 -4.64 -16.33 19.92
C ALA A 491 -4.42 -14.89 19.44
N LEU A 492 -3.71 -14.72 18.32
CA LEU A 492 -3.45 -13.40 17.76
C LEU A 492 -4.71 -12.74 17.18
N LYS A 493 -5.64 -13.50 16.59
CA LYS A 493 -6.95 -12.94 16.17
C LYS A 493 -7.75 -12.39 17.35
N TYR A 494 -7.72 -13.06 18.50
CA TYR A 494 -8.28 -12.51 19.74
C TYR A 494 -7.55 -11.24 20.18
N GLY A 495 -6.22 -11.20 20.03
CA GLY A 495 -5.43 -10.01 20.30
C GLY A 495 -5.78 -8.81 19.42
N VAL A 496 -6.00 -9.01 18.11
CA VAL A 496 -6.46 -7.94 17.22
C VAL A 496 -7.84 -7.43 17.63
N ARG A 497 -8.74 -8.33 18.05
CA ARG A 497 -10.07 -7.95 18.57
C ARG A 497 -10.01 -7.05 19.82
N ALA A 498 -8.88 -6.98 20.50
CA ALA A 498 -8.67 -6.04 21.60
C ALA A 498 -8.66 -4.56 21.14
N SER A 499 -8.26 -4.33 19.89
CA SER A 499 -8.13 -2.99 19.28
C SER A 499 -9.17 -2.72 18.21
N ILE A 500 -9.69 -3.77 17.56
CA ILE A 500 -10.70 -3.68 16.49
C ILE A 500 -11.97 -4.40 16.96
N GLN A 501 -13.02 -3.62 17.19
CA GLN A 501 -14.30 -4.15 17.62
C GLN A 501 -14.84 -5.15 16.59
N ASP A 502 -15.39 -6.27 17.07
CA ASP A 502 -15.99 -7.33 16.24
C ASP A 502 -15.04 -7.95 15.21
N TYR A 503 -13.72 -7.84 15.42
CA TYR A 503 -12.74 -8.51 14.56
C TYR A 503 -12.97 -10.02 14.53
N PRO A 504 -13.15 -10.65 13.36
CA PRO A 504 -13.43 -12.07 13.29
C PRO A 504 -12.29 -12.93 13.81
N ILE A 505 -12.63 -13.85 14.71
CA ILE A 505 -11.68 -14.78 15.35
C ILE A 505 -11.68 -16.17 14.73
N ALA A 506 -12.53 -16.41 13.73
CA ALA A 506 -12.62 -17.70 13.07
C ALA A 506 -11.30 -18.02 12.36
N VAL A 507 -10.88 -19.28 12.46
CA VAL A 507 -9.75 -19.87 11.72
C VAL A 507 -10.29 -21.01 10.86
N ARG A 508 -9.61 -21.33 9.77
CA ARG A 508 -10.01 -22.45 8.93
C ARG A 508 -9.30 -23.74 9.36
N PRO A 509 -9.97 -24.91 9.27
CA PRO A 509 -9.31 -26.20 9.46
C PRO A 509 -8.03 -26.33 8.60
N PRO A 510 -6.96 -26.98 9.10
CA PRO A 510 -6.90 -27.80 10.31
C PRO A 510 -6.67 -27.02 11.62
N LEU A 511 -6.66 -25.68 11.59
CA LEU A 511 -6.64 -24.91 12.83
C LEU A 511 -7.97 -25.05 13.57
N ALA A 512 -7.91 -24.94 14.90
CA ALA A 512 -9.08 -24.90 15.77
C ALA A 512 -9.18 -23.53 16.45
N PRO A 513 -10.41 -23.01 16.64
CA PRO A 513 -10.60 -21.80 17.43
C PRO A 513 -10.18 -22.03 18.88
N LEU A 514 -9.81 -20.95 19.57
CA LEU A 514 -9.65 -20.99 21.04
C LEU A 514 -11.02 -20.92 21.73
N PRO A 515 -11.19 -21.60 22.87
CA PRO A 515 -12.34 -21.39 23.74
C PRO A 515 -12.45 -19.90 24.17
N LEU A 516 -13.68 -19.42 24.38
CA LEU A 516 -13.96 -18.00 24.64
C LEU A 516 -13.29 -17.45 25.91
N GLU A 517 -13.24 -18.25 26.98
CA GLU A 517 -12.63 -17.87 28.27
C GLU A 517 -11.12 -17.53 28.16
N PRO A 518 -10.25 -18.42 27.64
CA PRO A 518 -8.88 -18.06 27.26
C PRO A 518 -8.80 -16.85 26.32
N GLY A 519 -9.77 -16.69 25.43
CA GLY A 519 -9.83 -15.58 24.49
C GLY A 519 -10.05 -14.21 25.14
N ALA A 520 -10.92 -14.12 26.16
CA ALA A 520 -11.15 -12.88 26.91
C ALA A 520 -9.91 -12.42 27.68
N VAL A 521 -9.17 -13.37 28.27
CA VAL A 521 -7.89 -13.10 28.94
C VAL A 521 -6.85 -12.53 27.98
N LEU A 522 -6.80 -13.04 26.74
CA LEU A 522 -5.90 -12.51 25.71
C LEU A 522 -6.24 -11.08 25.30
N VAL A 523 -7.53 -10.74 25.19
CA VAL A 523 -7.97 -9.37 24.89
C VAL A 523 -7.43 -8.40 25.94
N GLU A 524 -7.59 -8.70 27.23
CA GLU A 524 -7.07 -7.87 28.32
C GLU A 524 -5.54 -7.80 28.33
N LEU A 525 -4.87 -8.92 28.06
CA LEU A 525 -3.42 -8.97 27.95
C LEU A 525 -2.90 -8.01 26.86
N PHE A 526 -3.52 -8.03 25.68
CA PHE A 526 -3.10 -7.19 24.55
C PHE A 526 -3.45 -5.72 24.76
N ARG A 527 -4.59 -5.39 25.39
CA ARG A 527 -4.89 -4.02 25.84
C ARG A 527 -3.81 -3.49 26.77
N ALA A 528 -3.37 -4.30 27.73
CA ALA A 528 -2.31 -3.92 28.67
C ALA A 528 -0.95 -3.76 27.96
N ALA A 529 -0.64 -4.62 26.99
CA ALA A 529 0.60 -4.57 26.22
C ALA A 529 0.69 -3.37 25.27
N GLY A 530 -0.46 -2.94 24.73
CA GLY A 530 -0.58 -1.80 23.80
C GLY A 530 -0.54 -0.42 24.45
N ARG A 531 -0.56 -0.32 25.79
CA ARG A 531 -0.35 0.96 26.49
C ARG A 531 1.08 1.48 26.24
N ASP A 532 1.15 2.77 25.92
CA ASP A 532 2.32 3.46 25.38
C ASP A 532 3.60 3.18 26.20
N PRO A 533 4.69 2.68 25.58
CA PRO A 533 6.01 2.61 26.21
C PRO A 533 6.51 3.94 26.79
N PHE A 534 6.10 5.07 26.20
CA PHE A 534 6.62 6.40 26.54
C PHE A 534 5.90 7.08 27.72
N GLU A 535 4.67 6.69 28.05
CA GLU A 535 3.93 7.33 29.16
C GLU A 535 4.46 6.98 30.55
N ALA A 536 5.12 5.81 30.72
CA ALA A 536 5.59 5.37 32.03
C ALA A 536 6.85 6.10 32.54
N GLY A 537 7.53 6.86 31.68
CA GLY A 537 8.77 7.59 32.02
C GLY A 537 8.59 9.08 32.33
N ALA A 538 7.46 9.69 31.96
CA ALA A 538 7.29 11.15 32.01
C ALA A 538 6.72 11.69 33.33
N ARG A 539 6.37 10.83 34.31
CA ARG A 539 5.80 11.26 35.61
C ARG A 539 6.74 11.09 36.80
N ARG A 540 8.05 11.21 36.60
CA ARG A 540 9.03 11.30 37.69
C ARG A 540 10.10 12.34 37.38
N HIS A 541 9.70 13.60 37.22
CA HIS A 541 10.53 14.78 37.55
C HIS A 541 9.63 16.04 37.49
N GLY A 542 9.62 16.80 38.58
CA GLY A 542 8.73 17.93 38.87
C GLY A 542 7.69 17.50 39.91
N ASP A 543 7.73 17.92 41.17
CA ASP A 543 8.28 19.14 41.81
C ASP A 543 8.19 18.93 43.34
N PRO A 544 8.69 19.86 44.18
CA PRO A 544 10.08 20.18 44.52
C PRO A 544 10.68 19.31 45.64
#